data_AF-A0A7Y2JRK4-F1
#
_entry.id   AF-A0A7Y2JRK4-F1
#
_cell.length_a   1.000
_cell.length_b   1.000
_cell.length_c   1.000
_cell.angle_alpha   90.00
_cell.angle_beta   90.00
_cell.angle_gamma   90.00
#
_symmetry.space_group_name_H-M   'P 1'
#
loop_
_entity.id
_entity.type
_entity.pdbx_description
1 polymer ?
#
loop_
_entity_poly.entity_id
_entity_poly.type
_entity_poly.pdbx_seq_one_letter_code
_entity_poly.pdbx_strand_id
1 'polypeptide(L)'
;MIILLLFALQGTATVGDTIWVNRTVPLPAGWSARAPAWDPDGAVELLGTPVIDLVGDSVTVRYPLVVWQPGDHPLEVPGPVLLSPQGDVDSVYMSRMTITVSSVLPIVAEDSIIPPQPPAGIVPRPVVSMLPLFLLWGVTLVLVAPLHWWWRRRGKPTPIDYAAEATSAQPPVAEWAAAGELRAVIAAGAWELRQALAHLVPEARVTLDTEACLAVIGARKPAWPLDELGALLRGMDASRFAPMSERDALQIHERAMALKTRLAEVP
;
A
#
# COMPACT_ATOMS: atom_id res chain seq x y z
N MET A 1 2.33 3.54 58.78
CA MET A 1 3.21 2.43 58.34
C MET A 1 2.41 1.62 57.33
N ILE A 2 2.52 1.97 56.04
CA ILE A 2 1.69 1.40 54.96
C ILE A 2 2.51 0.31 54.28
N ILE A 3 1.98 -0.90 54.30
CA ILE A 3 2.58 -2.11 53.74
C ILE A 3 2.37 -2.06 52.22
N LEU A 4 3.48 -1.97 51.48
CA LEU A 4 3.52 -2.00 50.02
C LEU A 4 3.48 -3.48 49.58
N LEU A 5 2.36 -3.94 49.01
CA LEU A 5 2.24 -5.29 48.46
C LEU A 5 2.56 -5.24 46.95
N LEU A 6 3.81 -5.59 46.59
CA LEU A 6 4.18 -5.91 45.21
C LEU A 6 3.73 -7.32 44.88
N PHE A 7 2.73 -7.47 44.02
CA PHE A 7 2.49 -8.72 43.30
C PHE A 7 3.17 -8.63 41.93
N ALA A 8 4.44 -9.04 41.86
CA ALA A 8 5.05 -9.46 40.61
C ALA A 8 4.64 -10.92 40.37
N LEU A 9 3.93 -11.20 39.27
CA LEU A 9 3.75 -12.57 38.81
C LEU A 9 5.12 -13.20 38.49
N GLN A 10 5.22 -14.49 38.76
CA GLN A 10 6.44 -15.24 39.01
C GLN A 10 7.30 -15.47 37.76
N GLY A 11 8.45 -14.82 37.73
CA GLY A 11 9.57 -15.01 36.81
C GLY A 11 10.56 -13.86 37.02
N THR A 12 11.87 -14.10 37.02
CA THR A 12 12.84 -12.99 36.97
C THR A 12 12.72 -12.35 35.60
N ALA A 13 12.44 -11.04 35.54
CA ALA A 13 12.36 -10.32 34.27
C ALA A 13 13.67 -10.49 33.50
N THR A 14 13.60 -10.73 32.20
CA THR A 14 14.77 -10.85 31.34
C THR A 14 14.97 -9.61 30.48
N VAL A 15 16.19 -9.41 29.98
CA VAL A 15 16.51 -8.29 29.08
C VAL A 15 15.56 -8.30 27.89
N GLY A 16 14.87 -7.18 27.67
CA GLY A 16 13.88 -7.03 26.60
C GLY A 16 12.44 -7.40 26.98
N ASP A 17 12.19 -7.97 28.17
CA ASP A 17 10.83 -8.22 28.64
C ASP A 17 10.09 -6.91 28.93
N THR A 18 8.79 -6.88 28.63
CA THR A 18 7.90 -5.79 29.05
C THR A 18 7.48 -6.00 30.51
N ILE A 19 7.88 -5.08 31.38
CA ILE A 19 7.54 -5.07 32.79
C ILE A 19 6.56 -3.93 33.10
N TRP A 20 5.61 -4.19 34.00
CA TRP A 20 4.68 -3.16 34.46
C TRP A 20 5.04 -2.73 35.86
N VAL A 21 5.42 -1.46 36.00
CA VAL A 21 5.69 -0.85 37.30
C VAL A 21 4.46 -0.13 37.79
N ASN A 22 3.96 -0.55 38.94
CA ASN A 22 2.73 -0.03 39.50
C ASN A 22 3.03 0.85 40.71
N ARG A 23 2.32 1.97 40.79
CA ARG A 23 2.38 2.86 41.95
C ARG A 23 0.99 3.26 42.40
N THR A 24 0.63 2.80 43.59
CA THR A 24 -0.68 3.04 44.20
C THR A 24 -0.58 4.09 45.29
N VAL A 25 -1.50 5.05 45.29
CA VAL A 25 -1.62 6.10 46.31
C VAL A 25 -3.09 6.31 46.66
N PRO A 26 -3.42 6.76 47.89
CA PRO A 26 -4.79 7.11 48.23
C PRO A 26 -5.29 8.28 47.36
N LEU A 27 -6.56 8.22 46.95
CA LEU A 27 -7.24 9.26 46.19
C LEU A 27 -8.37 9.86 47.05
N PRO A 28 -8.25 11.10 47.53
CA PRO A 28 -9.32 11.74 48.29
C PRO A 28 -10.60 11.88 47.47
N ALA A 29 -11.76 11.82 48.13
CA ALA A 29 -13.06 11.89 47.45
C ALA A 29 -13.22 13.19 46.65
N GLY A 30 -13.64 13.06 45.40
CA GLY A 30 -13.83 14.17 44.47
C GLY A 30 -12.55 14.63 43.75
N TRP A 31 -11.38 14.14 44.12
CA TRP A 31 -10.14 14.46 43.41
C TRP A 31 -10.03 13.62 42.14
N SER A 32 -9.35 14.17 41.12
CA SER A 32 -8.98 13.43 39.91
C SER A 32 -7.48 13.19 39.88
N ALA A 33 -7.04 12.21 39.10
CA ALA A 33 -5.64 11.82 39.02
C ALA A 33 -5.15 11.80 37.57
N ARG A 34 -3.90 12.22 37.37
CA ARG A 34 -3.22 12.20 36.07
C ARG A 34 -1.84 11.56 36.21
N ALA A 35 -1.44 10.77 35.22
CA ALA A 35 -0.09 10.25 35.15
C ALA A 35 0.86 11.39 34.73
N PRO A 36 1.94 11.66 35.47
CA PRO A 36 2.95 12.59 35.03
C PRO A 36 3.74 12.03 33.85
N ALA A 37 4.38 12.92 33.10
CA ALA A 37 5.41 12.52 32.14
C ALA A 37 6.59 11.91 32.92
N TRP A 38 7.12 10.81 32.41
CA TRP A 38 8.28 10.13 32.97
C TRP A 38 9.18 9.68 31.84
N ASP A 39 10.46 10.01 31.95
CA ASP A 39 11.50 9.61 31.01
C ASP A 39 12.61 8.95 31.85
N PRO A 40 12.61 7.61 31.99
CA PRO A 40 13.65 6.91 32.70
C PRO A 40 14.97 6.98 31.92
N ASP A 41 16.07 7.23 32.62
CA ASP A 41 17.40 7.31 32.01
C ASP A 41 18.12 5.95 31.95
N GLY A 42 19.15 5.87 31.10
CA GLY A 42 20.12 4.77 31.09
C GLY A 42 19.63 3.54 30.34
N ALA A 43 19.56 2.39 31.02
CA ALA A 43 19.22 1.10 30.41
C ALA A 43 17.73 0.77 30.46
N VAL A 44 16.88 1.69 30.95
CA VAL A 44 15.45 1.49 31.11
C VAL A 44 14.70 2.46 30.20
N GLU A 45 13.69 1.97 29.50
CA GLU A 45 12.92 2.75 28.53
C GLU A 45 11.41 2.57 28.76
N LEU A 46 10.65 3.64 28.59
CA LEU A 46 9.19 3.63 28.65
C LEU A 46 8.61 3.20 27.29
N LEU A 47 7.93 2.06 27.25
CA LEU A 47 7.39 1.50 26.00
C LEU A 47 6.10 2.18 25.51
N GLY A 48 5.43 2.96 26.37
CA GLY A 48 4.15 3.55 26.02
C GLY A 48 3.59 4.46 27.11
N THR A 49 2.40 5.00 26.85
CA THR A 49 1.74 5.92 27.78
C THR A 49 1.36 5.21 29.08
N PRO A 50 1.57 5.84 30.26
CA PRO A 50 1.16 5.26 31.53
C PRO A 50 -0.37 5.10 31.61
N VAL A 51 -0.82 4.03 32.26
CA VAL A 51 -2.24 3.73 32.47
C VAL A 51 -2.63 4.08 33.91
N ILE A 52 -3.81 4.66 34.10
CA ILE A 52 -4.34 5.00 35.42
C ILE A 52 -5.55 4.11 35.71
N ASP A 53 -5.46 3.35 36.79
CA ASP A 53 -6.53 2.51 37.29
C ASP A 53 -7.05 3.08 38.62
N LEU A 54 -8.33 3.41 38.67
CA LEU A 54 -9.02 3.86 39.89
C LEU A 54 -9.64 2.64 40.59
N VAL A 55 -9.22 2.36 41.81
CA VAL A 55 -9.70 1.21 42.60
C VAL A 55 -10.09 1.68 43.99
N GLY A 56 -11.40 1.82 44.22
CA GLY A 56 -11.95 2.25 45.51
C GLY A 56 -11.51 3.67 45.87
N ASP A 57 -10.82 3.80 47.00
CA ASP A 57 -10.24 5.03 47.55
C ASP A 57 -8.77 5.22 47.14
N SER A 58 -8.32 4.50 46.12
CA SER A 58 -6.93 4.53 45.65
C SER A 58 -6.84 4.69 44.14
N VAL A 59 -5.74 5.28 43.71
CA VAL A 59 -5.36 5.36 42.30
C VAL A 59 -4.03 4.66 42.10
N THR A 60 -3.97 3.80 41.07
CA THR A 60 -2.76 3.12 40.64
C THR A 60 -2.33 3.65 39.28
N VAL A 61 -1.13 4.21 39.18
CA VAL A 61 -0.49 4.51 37.90
C VAL A 61 0.44 3.37 37.52
N ARG A 62 0.38 2.94 36.25
CA ARG A 62 1.10 1.79 35.73
C ARG A 62 1.95 2.20 34.54
N TYR A 63 3.25 1.96 34.63
CA TYR A 63 4.22 2.32 33.60
C TYR A 63 4.73 1.06 32.89
N PRO A 64 4.54 0.93 31.56
CA PRO A 64 5.13 -0.16 30.79
C PRO A 64 6.59 0.16 30.47
N LEU A 65 7.51 -0.64 31.01
CA LEU A 65 8.94 -0.45 30.83
C LEU A 65 9.57 -1.64 30.11
N VAL A 66 10.72 -1.40 29.51
CA VAL A 66 11.68 -2.42 29.08
C VAL A 66 13.05 -2.09 29.66
N VAL A 67 13.84 -3.12 29.94
CA VAL A 67 15.22 -2.98 30.43
C VAL A 67 16.17 -3.68 29.49
N TRP A 68 17.19 -2.95 29.03
CA TRP A 68 18.10 -3.36 27.97
C TRP A 68 19.42 -3.94 28.47
N GLN A 69 19.69 -3.88 29.77
CA GLN A 69 20.90 -4.44 30.38
C GLN A 69 20.56 -5.35 31.56
N PRO A 70 21.27 -6.49 31.73
CA PRO A 70 21.08 -7.32 32.91
C PRO A 70 21.66 -6.62 34.16
N GLY A 71 21.12 -6.94 35.34
CA GLY A 71 21.56 -6.41 36.63
C GLY A 71 20.45 -5.72 37.43
N ASP A 72 20.86 -5.03 38.49
CA ASP A 72 19.98 -4.25 39.36
C ASP A 72 19.89 -2.80 38.87
N HIS A 73 18.67 -2.36 38.59
CA HIS A 73 18.38 -1.01 38.08
C HIS A 73 17.58 -0.22 39.11
N PRO A 74 18.20 0.78 39.78
CA PRO A 74 17.47 1.68 40.65
C PRO A 74 16.63 2.65 39.80
N LEU A 75 15.35 2.76 40.12
CA LEU A 75 14.37 3.59 39.43
C LEU A 75 13.70 4.54 40.39
N GLU A 76 13.57 5.80 39.97
CA GLU A 76 12.76 6.80 40.65
C GLU A 76 11.43 6.94 39.92
N VAL A 77 10.40 6.34 40.48
CA VAL A 77 9.12 6.17 39.79
C VAL A 77 8.14 7.23 40.26
N PRO A 78 7.60 8.07 39.35
CA PRO A 78 6.68 9.12 39.72
C PRO A 78 5.30 8.62 40.12
N GLY A 79 4.72 9.31 41.10
CA GLY A 79 3.35 9.10 41.54
C GLY A 79 2.37 9.83 40.64
N PRO A 80 1.07 9.51 40.71
CA PRO A 80 0.09 10.29 39.99
C PRO A 80 0.03 11.71 40.55
N VAL A 81 -0.25 12.67 39.67
CA VAL A 81 -0.56 14.05 40.03
C VAL A 81 -2.05 14.11 40.37
N LEU A 82 -2.36 14.51 41.61
CA LEU A 82 -3.74 14.63 42.09
C LEU A 82 -4.23 16.07 41.87
N LEU A 83 -5.47 16.20 41.40
CA LEU A 83 -6.10 17.48 41.09
C LEU A 83 -7.36 17.63 41.93
N SER A 84 -7.42 18.69 42.73
CA SER A 84 -8.56 19.02 43.57
C SER A 84 -9.71 19.58 42.71
N PRO A 85 -10.98 19.44 43.15
CA PRO A 85 -12.11 20.12 42.52
C PRO A 85 -11.97 21.65 42.45
N GLN A 86 -11.13 22.23 43.33
CA GLN A 86 -10.91 23.66 43.46
C GLN A 86 -9.75 24.15 42.58
N GLY A 87 -9.07 23.24 41.87
CA GLY A 87 -7.96 23.55 40.97
C GLY A 87 -6.57 23.44 41.61
N ASP A 88 -6.47 22.98 42.85
CA ASP A 88 -5.18 22.71 43.49
C ASP A 88 -4.54 21.46 42.90
N VAL A 89 -3.21 21.46 42.84
CA VAL A 89 -2.42 20.34 42.34
C VAL A 89 -1.57 19.80 43.48
N ASP A 90 -1.74 18.52 43.80
CA ASP A 90 -0.88 17.80 44.75
C ASP A 90 -0.06 16.74 44.00
N SER A 91 1.25 16.93 43.95
CA SER A 91 2.18 16.00 43.29
C SER A 91 2.76 15.04 44.31
N VAL A 92 2.46 13.74 44.18
CA VAL A 92 3.02 12.74 45.08
C VAL A 92 4.52 12.51 44.77
N TYR A 93 5.37 12.63 45.79
CA TYR A 93 6.85 12.49 45.71
C TYR A 93 7.33 11.26 44.96
N MET A 94 8.45 11.31 44.25
CA MET A 94 9.05 10.12 43.60
C MET A 94 9.29 8.96 44.60
N SER A 95 9.10 7.72 44.16
CA SER A 95 9.40 6.52 44.96
C SER A 95 10.56 5.77 44.34
N ARG A 96 11.61 5.52 45.12
CA ARG A 96 12.75 4.72 44.66
C ARG A 96 12.43 3.23 44.78
N MET A 97 12.67 2.47 43.71
CA MET A 97 12.57 1.01 43.68
C MET A 97 13.74 0.42 42.91
N THR A 98 14.05 -0.85 43.11
CA THR A 98 15.09 -1.56 42.34
C THR A 98 14.45 -2.70 41.57
N ILE A 99 14.76 -2.81 40.29
CA ILE A 99 14.34 -3.92 39.43
C ILE A 99 15.56 -4.76 39.07
N THR A 100 15.49 -6.06 39.30
CA THR A 100 16.55 -7.01 38.93
C THR A 100 16.18 -7.71 37.62
N VAL A 101 17.06 -7.60 36.62
CA VAL A 101 16.86 -8.15 35.27
C VAL A 101 17.93 -9.17 34.92
N SER A 102 17.52 -10.33 34.43
CA SER A 102 18.41 -11.44 34.07
C SER A 102 18.78 -11.40 32.60
N SER A 103 19.99 -11.83 32.26
CA SER A 103 20.39 -12.04 30.86
C SER A 103 19.78 -13.35 30.34
N VAL A 104 19.26 -13.35 29.11
CA VAL A 104 18.89 -14.58 28.38
C VAL A 104 20.14 -15.25 27.78
N LEU A 105 21.19 -14.47 27.54
CA LEU A 105 22.45 -15.00 27.03
C LEU A 105 23.14 -15.80 28.13
N PRO A 106 23.67 -17.00 27.82
CA PRO A 106 24.42 -17.78 28.79
C PRO A 106 25.62 -16.97 29.27
N ILE A 107 25.87 -17.00 30.59
CA ILE A 107 27.09 -16.45 31.17
C ILE A 107 28.22 -17.42 30.81
N VAL A 108 28.83 -17.22 29.64
CA VAL A 108 30.02 -17.96 29.23
C VAL A 108 31.24 -17.16 29.71
N ALA A 109 32.18 -17.83 30.38
CA ALA A 109 33.35 -17.18 30.99
C ALA A 109 34.30 -16.51 29.98
N GLU A 110 34.07 -16.73 28.69
CA GLU A 110 34.87 -16.19 27.60
C GLU A 110 33.91 -15.79 26.47
N ASP A 111 33.97 -14.52 26.06
CA ASP A 111 33.34 -14.04 24.83
C ASP A 111 33.70 -14.98 23.69
N SER A 112 32.69 -15.69 23.16
CA SER A 112 32.73 -16.43 21.92
C SER A 112 34.00 -17.29 21.70
N ILE A 113 34.02 -18.50 22.28
CA ILE A 113 34.97 -19.58 21.93
C ILE A 113 34.75 -20.10 20.49
N ILE A 114 33.92 -19.43 19.68
CA ILE A 114 33.80 -19.74 18.27
C ILE A 114 35.04 -19.13 17.60
N PRO A 115 36.02 -19.95 17.14
CA PRO A 115 37.15 -19.41 16.41
C PRO A 115 36.62 -18.62 15.21
N PRO A 116 37.19 -17.44 14.92
CA PRO A 116 36.75 -16.64 13.78
C PRO A 116 36.75 -17.52 12.54
N GLN A 117 35.69 -17.41 11.73
CA GLN A 117 35.59 -18.17 10.50
C GLN A 117 36.88 -17.95 9.68
N PRO A 118 37.60 -19.03 9.30
CA PRO A 118 38.85 -18.87 8.58
C PRO A 118 38.58 -18.13 7.26
N PRO A 119 39.56 -17.37 6.75
CA PRO A 119 39.41 -16.67 5.48
C PRO A 119 38.99 -17.66 4.39
N ALA A 120 37.92 -17.34 3.67
CA ALA A 120 37.47 -18.15 2.54
C ALA A 120 38.63 -18.31 1.55
N GLY A 121 38.85 -19.55 1.07
CA GLY A 121 39.87 -19.83 0.06
C GLY A 121 39.64 -19.05 -1.24
N ILE A 122 40.62 -19.09 -2.15
CA ILE A 122 40.53 -18.44 -3.46
C ILE A 122 39.29 -18.95 -4.18
N VAL A 123 38.27 -18.08 -4.32
CA VAL A 123 37.06 -18.40 -5.10
C VAL A 123 37.43 -18.29 -6.59
N PRO A 124 37.37 -19.39 -7.37
CA PRO A 124 37.64 -19.32 -8.79
C PRO A 124 36.61 -18.40 -9.44
N ARG A 125 37.08 -17.28 -10.00
CA ARG A 125 36.22 -16.40 -10.78
C ARG A 125 35.99 -17.05 -12.14
N PRO A 126 34.73 -17.27 -12.56
CA PRO A 126 34.46 -17.74 -13.90
C PRO A 126 34.98 -16.71 -14.90
N VAL A 127 35.87 -17.12 -15.80
CA VAL A 127 36.34 -16.29 -16.90
C VAL A 127 35.19 -16.22 -17.92
N VAL A 128 34.52 -15.09 -17.98
CA VAL A 128 33.47 -14.85 -18.97
C VAL A 128 34.13 -14.56 -20.30
N SER A 129 34.10 -15.54 -21.22
CA SER A 129 34.56 -15.35 -22.59
C SER A 129 33.44 -14.84 -23.47
N MET A 130 33.72 -13.83 -24.30
CA MET A 130 32.78 -13.34 -25.33
C MET A 130 32.78 -14.23 -26.59
N LEU A 131 33.66 -15.21 -26.68
CA LEU A 131 33.77 -16.13 -27.83
C LEU A 131 32.44 -16.79 -28.25
N PRO A 132 31.61 -17.37 -27.35
CA PRO A 132 30.34 -17.96 -27.75
C PRO A 132 29.36 -16.94 -28.36
N LEU A 133 29.40 -15.67 -27.92
CA LEU A 133 28.59 -14.62 -28.51
C LEU A 133 29.04 -14.33 -29.94
N PHE A 134 30.34 -14.16 -30.18
CA PHE A 134 30.86 -13.94 -31.53
C PHE A 134 30.59 -15.12 -32.47
N LEU A 135 30.67 -16.36 -31.97
CA LEU A 135 30.30 -17.55 -32.74
C LEU A 135 28.83 -17.54 -33.13
N LEU A 136 27.93 -17.22 -32.19
CA LEU A 136 26.50 -17.13 -32.45
C LEU A 136 26.21 -16.07 -33.52
N TRP A 137 26.77 -14.86 -33.36
CA TRP A 137 26.62 -13.78 -34.33
C TRP A 137 27.14 -14.16 -35.72
N GLY A 138 28.29 -14.84 -35.79
CA GLY A 138 28.84 -15.35 -37.05
C GLY A 138 27.89 -16.32 -37.74
N VAL A 139 27.35 -17.30 -37.00
CA VAL A 139 26.37 -18.25 -37.52
C VAL A 139 25.10 -17.55 -38.00
N THR A 140 24.56 -16.61 -37.21
CA THR A 140 23.37 -15.84 -37.61
C THR A 140 23.62 -15.05 -38.88
N LEU A 141 24.78 -14.39 -39.02
CA LEU A 141 25.12 -13.63 -40.20
C LEU A 141 25.20 -14.53 -41.44
N VAL A 142 25.83 -15.70 -41.32
CA VAL A 142 25.97 -16.67 -42.42
C VAL A 142 24.61 -17.23 -42.86
N LEU A 143 23.66 -17.44 -41.93
CA LEU A 143 22.33 -17.97 -42.27
C LEU A 143 21.39 -16.88 -42.79
N VAL A 144 21.34 -15.72 -42.13
CA VAL A 144 20.33 -14.68 -42.39
C VAL A 144 20.74 -13.77 -43.54
N ALA A 145 22.02 -13.41 -43.68
CA ALA A 145 22.46 -12.50 -44.73
C ALA A 145 22.14 -13.00 -46.16
N PRO A 146 22.39 -14.27 -46.54
CA PRO A 146 22.05 -14.75 -47.88
C PRO A 146 20.53 -14.84 -48.08
N LEU A 147 19.78 -15.24 -47.05
CA LEU A 147 18.31 -15.28 -47.11
C LEU A 147 17.72 -13.88 -47.32
N HIS A 148 18.18 -12.91 -46.53
CA HIS A 148 17.78 -11.51 -46.64
C HIS A 148 18.18 -10.93 -48.00
N TRP A 149 19.39 -11.21 -48.48
CA TRP A 149 19.83 -10.74 -49.80
C TRP A 149 18.98 -11.33 -50.94
N TRP A 150 18.67 -12.62 -50.85
CA TRP A 150 17.80 -13.30 -51.80
C TRP A 150 16.37 -12.77 -51.77
N TRP A 151 15.80 -12.51 -50.58
CA TRP A 151 14.50 -11.85 -50.42
C TRP A 151 14.48 -10.44 -51.01
N ARG A 152 15.52 -9.64 -50.75
CA ARG A 152 15.68 -8.29 -51.32
C ARG A 152 15.77 -8.31 -52.84
N ARG A 153 16.30 -9.39 -53.43
CA ARG A 153 16.35 -9.55 -54.90
C ARG A 153 15.07 -10.12 -55.51
N ARG A 154 14.21 -10.79 -54.72
CA ARG A 154 12.96 -11.40 -55.21
C ARG A 154 11.75 -10.47 -55.19
N GLY A 155 11.68 -9.49 -54.29
CA GLY A 155 10.55 -8.58 -54.20
C GLY A 155 10.72 -7.34 -55.09
N LYS A 156 9.89 -7.17 -56.13
CA LYS A 156 9.58 -5.81 -56.58
C LYS A 156 8.86 -5.12 -55.42
N PRO A 157 9.21 -3.88 -55.04
CA PRO A 157 8.52 -3.19 -53.96
C PRO A 157 7.03 -3.17 -54.27
N THR A 158 6.23 -3.79 -53.40
CA THR A 158 4.78 -3.74 -53.49
C THR A 158 4.40 -2.26 -53.41
N PRO A 159 3.73 -1.68 -54.42
CA PRO A 159 3.23 -0.33 -54.28
C PRO A 159 2.30 -0.32 -53.07
N ILE A 160 2.67 0.47 -52.06
CA ILE A 160 1.79 0.75 -50.94
C ILE A 160 0.68 1.63 -51.53
N ASP A 161 -0.43 0.99 -51.89
CA ASP A 161 -1.62 1.71 -52.28
C ASP A 161 -2.26 2.26 -51.01
N TYR A 162 -1.90 3.50 -50.65
CA TYR A 162 -2.55 4.22 -49.54
C TYR A 162 -4.06 4.42 -49.79
N ALA A 163 -4.56 4.10 -50.99
CA ALA A 163 -5.94 4.17 -51.39
C ALA A 163 -6.70 2.83 -51.34
N ALA A 164 -6.07 1.72 -50.94
CA ALA A 164 -6.82 0.55 -50.48
C ALA A 164 -7.44 0.93 -49.13
N GLU A 165 -8.61 1.55 -49.22
CA GLU A 165 -9.47 1.98 -48.13
C GLU A 165 -9.25 1.06 -46.93
N ALA A 166 -8.87 1.67 -45.81
CA ALA A 166 -9.35 1.21 -44.52
C ALA A 166 -10.88 1.25 -44.61
N THR A 167 -11.47 0.26 -45.30
CA THR A 167 -12.84 -0.14 -45.08
C THR A 167 -12.90 -0.24 -43.57
N SER A 168 -13.72 0.60 -42.98
CA SER A 168 -14.04 0.61 -41.56
C SER A 168 -14.60 -0.78 -41.25
N ALA A 169 -13.72 -1.75 -41.08
CA ALA A 169 -14.07 -3.09 -40.69
C ALA A 169 -14.60 -2.90 -39.28
N GLN A 170 -15.93 -2.91 -39.18
CA GLN A 170 -16.61 -2.83 -37.91
C GLN A 170 -15.98 -3.89 -37.00
N PRO A 171 -15.59 -3.54 -35.78
CA PRO A 171 -14.87 -4.46 -34.91
C PRO A 171 -15.68 -5.76 -34.76
N PRO A 172 -15.05 -6.95 -34.83
CA PRO A 172 -15.75 -8.24 -34.73
C PRO A 172 -16.13 -8.53 -33.27
N VAL A 173 -17.04 -7.71 -32.73
CA VAL A 173 -17.44 -7.71 -31.31
C VAL A 173 -17.94 -9.07 -30.85
N ALA A 174 -18.69 -9.78 -31.70
CA ALA A 174 -19.21 -11.12 -31.40
C ALA A 174 -18.08 -12.16 -31.27
N GLU A 175 -17.06 -12.09 -32.12
CA GLU A 175 -15.91 -13.01 -32.06
C GLU A 175 -15.04 -12.72 -30.83
N TRP A 176 -14.85 -11.45 -30.50
CA TRP A 176 -14.12 -11.04 -29.30
C TRP A 176 -14.85 -11.44 -28.01
N ALA A 177 -16.17 -11.28 -27.96
CA ALA A 177 -16.97 -11.75 -26.83
C ALA A 177 -16.83 -13.28 -26.65
N ALA A 178 -16.98 -14.05 -27.75
CA ALA A 178 -16.83 -15.50 -27.74
C ALA A 178 -15.40 -15.97 -27.36
N ALA A 179 -14.38 -15.16 -27.67
CA ALA A 179 -13.00 -15.41 -27.27
C ALA A 179 -12.69 -15.01 -25.82
N GLY A 180 -13.65 -14.45 -25.07
CA GLY A 180 -13.45 -13.96 -23.71
C GLY A 180 -12.74 -12.60 -23.63
N GLU A 181 -12.55 -11.91 -24.76
CA GLU A 181 -11.89 -10.60 -24.86
C GLU A 181 -12.86 -9.45 -24.53
N LEU A 182 -13.50 -9.52 -23.36
CA LEU A 182 -14.57 -8.61 -22.94
C LEU A 182 -14.10 -7.15 -22.85
N ARG A 183 -12.83 -6.93 -22.54
CA ARG A 183 -12.23 -5.59 -22.51
C ARG A 183 -12.14 -4.97 -23.91
N ALA A 184 -11.88 -5.77 -24.94
CA ALA A 184 -11.85 -5.29 -26.32
C ALA A 184 -13.26 -4.88 -26.78
N VAL A 185 -14.30 -5.63 -26.40
CA VAL A 185 -15.71 -5.32 -26.67
C VAL A 185 -16.11 -3.96 -26.09
N ILE A 186 -15.79 -3.72 -24.81
CA ILE A 186 -16.09 -2.43 -24.18
C ILE A 186 -15.24 -1.30 -24.76
N ALA A 187 -13.95 -1.53 -25.03
CA ALA A 187 -13.08 -0.52 -25.63
C ALA A 187 -13.59 -0.07 -27.00
N ALA A 188 -14.06 -1.01 -27.82
CA ALA A 188 -14.69 -0.71 -29.11
C ALA A 188 -15.95 0.14 -28.95
N GLY A 189 -16.85 -0.25 -28.03
CA GLY A 189 -18.07 0.53 -27.76
C GLY A 189 -17.79 1.95 -27.27
N ALA A 190 -16.82 2.10 -26.36
CA ALA A 190 -16.39 3.40 -25.84
C ALA A 190 -15.75 4.27 -26.92
N TRP A 191 -14.92 3.69 -27.80
CA TRP A 191 -14.29 4.40 -28.90
C TRP A 191 -15.32 4.88 -29.93
N GLU A 192 -16.25 4.01 -30.33
CA GLU A 192 -17.31 4.37 -31.28
C GLU A 192 -18.24 5.45 -30.74
N LEU A 193 -18.65 5.34 -29.47
CA LEU A 193 -19.49 6.36 -28.85
C LEU A 193 -18.74 7.70 -28.77
N ARG A 194 -17.47 7.71 -28.34
CA ARG A 194 -16.66 8.95 -28.28
C ARG A 194 -16.40 9.54 -29.66
N GLN A 195 -16.22 8.73 -30.70
CA GLN A 195 -16.12 9.23 -32.08
C GLN A 195 -17.42 9.88 -32.55
N ALA A 196 -18.56 9.26 -32.27
CA ALA A 196 -19.87 9.82 -32.65
C ALA A 196 -20.12 11.16 -31.92
N LEU A 197 -19.79 11.24 -30.63
CA LEU A 197 -19.85 12.48 -29.86
C LEU A 197 -18.95 13.56 -30.45
N ALA A 198 -17.70 13.23 -30.80
CA ALA A 198 -16.77 14.17 -31.42
C ALA A 198 -17.22 14.63 -32.82
N HIS A 199 -17.99 13.81 -33.55
CA HIS A 199 -18.59 14.21 -34.81
C HIS A 199 -19.75 15.20 -34.61
N LEU A 200 -20.61 14.96 -33.62
CA LEU A 200 -21.79 15.79 -33.33
C LEU A 200 -21.42 17.08 -32.56
N VAL A 201 -20.39 17.01 -31.73
CA VAL A 201 -19.85 18.12 -30.94
C VAL A 201 -18.32 18.11 -31.08
N PRO A 202 -17.74 18.80 -32.08
CA PRO A 202 -16.30 18.78 -32.36
C PRO A 202 -15.39 19.20 -31.21
N GLU A 203 -15.92 19.97 -30.25
CA GLU A 203 -15.20 20.38 -29.05
C GLU A 203 -15.07 19.24 -28.03
N ALA A 204 -15.96 18.24 -28.08
CA ALA A 204 -15.91 17.03 -27.27
C ALA A 204 -14.91 16.03 -27.87
N ARG A 205 -13.65 16.44 -27.97
CA ARG A 205 -12.57 15.66 -28.60
C ARG A 205 -12.41 14.30 -27.92
N VAL A 206 -12.10 13.27 -28.71
CA VAL A 206 -11.88 11.89 -28.24
C VAL A 206 -10.77 11.78 -27.18
N THR A 207 -9.85 12.73 -27.14
CA THR A 207 -8.73 12.79 -26.18
C THR A 207 -9.12 13.34 -24.81
N LEU A 208 -10.31 13.94 -24.66
CA LEU A 208 -10.76 14.46 -23.37
C LEU A 208 -11.11 13.30 -22.43
N ASP A 209 -10.87 13.50 -21.14
CA ASP A 209 -11.42 12.62 -20.12
C ASP A 209 -12.95 12.71 -20.09
N THR A 210 -13.59 11.74 -19.42
CA THR A 210 -15.04 11.61 -19.41
C THR A 210 -15.74 12.83 -18.81
N GLU A 211 -15.23 13.42 -17.74
CA GLU A 211 -15.87 14.57 -17.10
C GLU A 211 -15.72 15.85 -17.93
N ALA A 212 -14.54 16.08 -18.51
CA ALA A 212 -14.29 17.18 -19.42
C ALA A 212 -15.15 17.07 -20.69
N CYS A 213 -15.30 15.86 -21.24
CA CYS A 213 -16.17 15.60 -22.38
C CYS A 213 -17.64 15.91 -22.03
N LEU A 214 -18.14 15.42 -20.88
CA LEU A 214 -19.52 15.67 -20.43
C LEU A 214 -19.79 17.15 -20.17
N ALA A 215 -18.82 17.89 -19.60
CA ALA A 215 -18.94 19.33 -19.39
C ALA A 215 -19.09 20.10 -20.71
N VAL A 216 -18.30 19.74 -21.73
CA VAL A 216 -18.40 20.35 -23.07
C VAL A 216 -19.74 20.02 -23.72
N ILE A 217 -20.19 18.77 -23.66
CA ILE A 217 -21.47 18.35 -24.23
C ILE A 217 -22.62 19.06 -23.51
N GLY A 218 -22.59 19.17 -22.18
CA GLY A 218 -23.64 19.86 -21.42
C GLY A 218 -23.75 21.35 -21.74
N ALA A 219 -22.62 22.01 -22.03
CA ALA A 219 -22.61 23.40 -22.47
C ALA A 219 -23.17 23.60 -23.88
N ARG A 220 -22.98 22.63 -24.80
CA ARG A 220 -23.38 22.74 -26.20
C ARG A 220 -24.75 22.14 -26.52
N LYS A 221 -25.11 21.07 -25.82
CA LYS A 221 -26.31 20.26 -26.02
C LYS A 221 -26.99 19.96 -24.67
N PRO A 222 -27.55 20.99 -24.00
CA PRO A 222 -28.16 20.81 -22.67
C PRO A 222 -29.43 19.94 -22.70
N ALA A 223 -30.07 19.76 -23.87
CA ALA A 223 -31.24 18.91 -24.05
C ALA A 223 -30.91 17.42 -24.19
N TRP A 224 -29.63 17.05 -24.26
CA TRP A 224 -29.21 15.66 -24.36
C TRP A 224 -29.26 14.94 -23.01
N PRO A 225 -29.41 13.60 -23.01
CA PRO A 225 -29.48 12.79 -21.79
C PRO A 225 -28.10 12.64 -21.14
N LEU A 226 -27.59 13.71 -20.52
CA LEU A 226 -26.26 13.78 -19.91
C LEU A 226 -26.07 12.76 -18.78
N ASP A 227 -27.11 12.52 -17.99
CA ASP A 227 -27.03 11.56 -16.88
C ASP A 227 -26.83 10.13 -17.37
N GLU A 228 -27.59 9.73 -18.41
CA GLU A 228 -27.46 8.40 -19.03
C GLU A 228 -26.12 8.25 -19.74
N LEU A 229 -25.71 9.28 -20.49
CA LEU A 229 -24.42 9.31 -21.17
C LEU A 229 -23.25 9.22 -20.19
N GLY A 230 -23.32 9.98 -19.10
CA GLY A 230 -22.30 9.99 -18.06
C GLY A 230 -22.22 8.67 -17.31
N ALA A 231 -23.37 8.08 -16.96
CA ALA A 231 -23.40 6.75 -16.35
C ALA A 231 -22.76 5.69 -17.25
N LEU A 232 -23.03 5.75 -18.56
CA LEU A 232 -22.50 4.77 -19.51
C LEU A 232 -21.00 4.95 -19.77
N LEU A 233 -20.52 6.17 -19.99
CA LEU A 233 -19.09 6.45 -20.18
C LEU A 233 -18.26 6.08 -18.95
N ARG A 234 -18.73 6.45 -17.75
CA ARG A 234 -18.08 6.06 -16.49
C ARG A 234 -18.11 4.54 -16.28
N GLY A 235 -19.22 3.89 -16.60
CA GLY A 235 -19.35 2.42 -16.55
C GLY A 235 -18.33 1.70 -17.46
N MET A 236 -18.14 2.21 -18.68
CA MET A 236 -17.15 1.69 -19.63
C MET A 236 -15.70 2.00 -19.22
N ASP A 237 -15.43 3.12 -18.55
CA ASP A 237 -14.10 3.41 -18.02
C ASP A 237 -13.79 2.55 -16.77
N ALA A 238 -14.77 2.33 -15.90
CA ALA A 238 -14.63 1.48 -14.72
C ALA A 238 -14.42 0.00 -15.08
N SER A 239 -15.07 -0.50 -16.14
CA SER A 239 -14.94 -1.90 -16.59
C SER A 239 -13.54 -2.25 -17.10
N ARG A 240 -12.69 -1.25 -17.37
CA ARG A 240 -11.26 -1.47 -17.67
C ARG A 240 -10.52 -2.11 -16.49
N PHE A 241 -10.99 -1.87 -15.27
CA PHE A 241 -10.32 -2.27 -14.04
C PHE A 241 -11.08 -3.34 -13.26
N ALA A 242 -12.38 -3.54 -13.51
CA ALA A 242 -13.22 -4.50 -12.81
C ALA A 242 -13.43 -5.82 -13.60
N PRO A 243 -13.56 -6.97 -12.91
CA PRO A 243 -14.04 -8.20 -13.53
C PRO A 243 -15.49 -8.04 -13.98
N MET A 244 -15.82 -8.53 -15.17
CA MET A 244 -17.11 -8.34 -15.83
C MET A 244 -17.57 -9.65 -16.47
N SER A 245 -18.88 -9.93 -16.48
CA SER A 245 -19.43 -11.08 -17.19
C SER A 245 -19.60 -10.78 -18.68
N GLU A 246 -19.61 -11.82 -19.52
CA GLU A 246 -19.82 -11.67 -20.97
C GLU A 246 -21.15 -10.98 -21.29
N ARG A 247 -22.21 -11.32 -20.55
CA ARG A 247 -23.54 -10.72 -20.68
C ARG A 247 -23.52 -9.22 -20.39
N ASP A 248 -22.82 -8.80 -19.34
CA ASP A 248 -22.73 -7.39 -18.97
C ASP A 248 -21.93 -6.61 -20.03
N ALA A 249 -20.87 -7.20 -20.58
CA ALA A 249 -20.05 -6.57 -21.60
C ALA A 249 -20.84 -6.30 -22.89
N LEU A 250 -21.61 -7.30 -23.36
CA LEU A 250 -22.48 -7.17 -24.51
C LEU A 250 -23.61 -6.17 -24.26
N GLN A 251 -24.25 -6.22 -23.09
CA GLN A 251 -25.32 -5.29 -22.75
C GLN A 251 -24.83 -3.82 -22.71
N ILE A 252 -23.63 -3.57 -22.18
CA ILE A 252 -23.04 -2.23 -22.17
C ILE A 252 -22.73 -1.77 -23.61
N HIS A 253 -22.18 -2.65 -24.45
CA HIS A 253 -21.91 -2.34 -25.85
C HIS A 253 -23.21 -2.00 -26.62
N GLU A 254 -24.25 -2.82 -26.48
CA GLU A 254 -25.56 -2.59 -27.10
C GLU A 254 -26.17 -1.26 -26.66
N ARG A 255 -26.11 -0.93 -25.36
CA ARG A 255 -26.58 0.36 -24.83
C ARG A 255 -25.79 1.52 -25.41
N ALA A 256 -24.48 1.38 -25.60
CA ALA A 256 -23.65 2.40 -26.24
C ALA A 256 -24.05 2.64 -27.69
N MET A 257 -24.34 1.57 -28.45
CA MET A 257 -24.79 1.68 -29.83
C MET A 257 -26.20 2.27 -29.94
N ALA A 258 -27.13 1.85 -29.07
CA ALA A 258 -28.48 2.42 -29.02
C ALA A 258 -28.44 3.92 -28.68
N LEU A 259 -27.61 4.32 -27.72
CA LEU A 259 -27.42 5.72 -27.35
C LEU A 259 -26.80 6.52 -28.50
N LYS A 260 -25.76 5.99 -29.16
CA LYS A 260 -25.13 6.59 -30.34
C LYS A 260 -26.17 6.90 -31.43
N THR A 261 -27.04 5.94 -31.76
CA THR A 261 -28.10 6.13 -32.76
C THR A 261 -29.09 7.21 -32.33
N ARG A 262 -29.56 7.16 -31.08
CA ARG A 262 -30.52 8.15 -30.56
C ARG A 262 -29.94 9.57 -30.54
N LEU A 263 -28.66 9.73 -30.21
CA LEU A 263 -27.99 11.04 -30.21
C LEU A 263 -27.84 11.63 -31.62
N ALA A 264 -27.78 10.80 -32.66
CA ALA A 264 -27.77 11.26 -34.04
C ALA A 264 -29.14 11.77 -34.51
N GLU A 265 -30.24 11.34 -33.88
CA GLU A 265 -31.62 11.74 -34.21
C GLU A 265 -32.08 13.00 -33.46
N VAL A 266 -31.39 13.40 -32.38
CA VAL A 266 -31.74 14.57 -31.57
C VAL A 266 -30.98 15.81 -32.06
N PRO A 267 -31.67 16.83 -32.62
CA PRO A 267 -31.04 17.96 -33.31
C PRO A 267 -30.22 18.92 -32.45
#